data_AF-A0A256I4E1-F1
#
_entry.id   AF-A0A256I4E1-F1
#
_cell.length_a   1.000
_cell.length_b   1.000
_cell.length_c   1.000
_cell.angle_alpha   90.00
_cell.angle_beta   90.00
_cell.angle_gamma   90.00
#
_symmetry.space_group_name_H-M   'P 1'
#
loop_
_entity.id
_entity.type
_entity.pdbx_description
1 polymer ?
#
loop_
_entity_poly.entity_id
_entity_poly.type
_entity_poly.pdbx_seq_one_letter_code
_entity_poly.pdbx_strand_id
1 'polypeptide(L)'
;MQWSSERSGSLRWAGRSLAGLVGAILCLDVLLLLVPASGGTVEAVRVILAVAAALTVPLAVGLGLAYRPIYAIGGLLAAPLVAVYVVSGLLLPWNQLAFYTGQRTLEALLAVPAVGDRLTAAAFGGFTLSQRSLRLAFRYHYAVVGLAAALGGGVYVAETRRATGE
;
A
#
# COMPACT_ATOMS: atom_id res chain seq x y z
N MET A 1 -1.85 38.81 15.75
CA MET A 1 -1.94 37.47 16.40
C MET A 1 -2.94 36.50 15.74
N GLN A 2 -3.84 36.92 14.84
CA GLN A 2 -4.80 36.04 14.14
C GLN A 2 -4.15 35.00 13.17
N TRP A 3 -3.04 35.36 12.54
CA TRP A 3 -2.42 34.58 11.44
C TRP A 3 -1.84 33.20 11.84
N SER A 4 -1.48 32.99 13.11
CA SER A 4 -1.01 31.68 13.59
C SER A 4 -2.17 30.72 13.87
N SER A 5 -3.32 31.24 14.31
CA SER A 5 -4.50 30.43 14.65
C SER A 5 -5.15 29.81 13.43
N GLU A 6 -5.31 30.56 12.33
CA GLU A 6 -5.89 30.09 11.07
C GLU A 6 -5.02 29.02 10.39
N ARG A 7 -3.70 29.20 10.40
CA ARG A 7 -2.74 28.23 9.84
C ARG A 7 -2.73 26.92 10.61
N SER A 8 -2.90 26.98 11.93
CA SER A 8 -3.03 25.77 12.76
C SER A 8 -4.36 25.05 12.49
N GLY A 9 -5.42 25.80 12.20
CA GLY A 9 -6.72 25.26 11.80
C GLY A 9 -6.67 24.52 10.47
N SER A 10 -6.09 25.14 9.43
CA SER A 10 -6.01 24.55 8.09
C SER A 10 -5.13 23.30 8.01
N LEU A 11 -3.99 23.27 8.71
CA LEU A 11 -3.16 22.06 8.80
C LEU A 11 -3.89 20.89 9.46
N ARG A 12 -4.67 21.15 10.53
CA ARG A 12 -5.46 20.11 11.20
C ARG A 12 -6.58 19.57 10.31
N TRP A 13 -7.24 20.45 9.55
CA TRP A 13 -8.25 20.04 8.58
C TRP A 13 -7.66 19.18 7.46
N ALA A 14 -6.49 19.56 6.95
CA ALA A 14 -5.77 18.79 5.93
C ALA A 14 -5.34 17.40 6.44
N GLY A 15 -4.87 17.30 7.69
CA GLY A 15 -4.51 16.01 8.30
C GLY A 15 -5.70 15.06 8.42
N ARG A 16 -6.86 15.56 8.87
CA ARG A 16 -8.09 14.76 8.98
C ARG A 16 -8.65 14.34 7.64
N SER A 17 -8.61 15.21 6.62
CA SER A 17 -9.10 14.86 5.29
C SER A 17 -8.19 13.83 4.62
N LEU A 18 -6.87 13.89 4.85
CA LEU A 18 -5.93 12.88 4.38
C LEU A 18 -6.15 11.53 5.07
N ALA A 19 -6.32 11.51 6.39
CA ALA A 19 -6.66 10.29 7.13
C ALA A 19 -8.00 9.69 6.65
N GLY A 20 -9.01 10.54 6.42
CA GLY A 20 -10.29 10.12 5.85
C GLY A 20 -10.17 9.56 4.44
N LEU A 21 -9.35 10.16 3.57
CA LEU A 21 -9.08 9.68 2.22
C LEU A 21 -8.39 8.30 2.26
N VAL A 22 -7.36 8.14 3.09
CA VAL A 22 -6.66 6.86 3.26
C VAL A 22 -7.63 5.80 3.78
N GLY A 23 -8.44 6.13 4.78
CA GLY A 23 -9.50 5.23 5.29
C GLY A 23 -10.50 4.82 4.20
N ALA A 24 -10.95 5.78 3.38
CA ALA A 24 -11.86 5.50 2.26
C ALA A 24 -11.22 4.60 1.20
N ILE A 25 -9.94 4.80 0.88
CA ILE A 25 -9.18 3.95 -0.05
C ILE A 25 -9.07 2.52 0.49
N LEU A 26 -8.76 2.34 1.77
CA LEU A 26 -8.69 1.01 2.38
C LEU A 26 -10.07 0.34 2.43
N CYS A 27 -11.13 1.09 2.72
CA CYS A 27 -12.50 0.59 2.63
C CYS A 27 -12.87 0.16 1.21
N LEU A 28 -12.50 0.96 0.19
CA LEU A 28 -12.70 0.60 -1.21
C LEU A 28 -11.99 -0.71 -1.54
N ASP A 29 -10.75 -0.89 -1.11
CA ASP A 29 -9.97 -2.10 -1.32
C ASP A 29 -10.66 -3.35 -0.73
N VAL A 30 -11.17 -3.23 0.49
CA VAL A 30 -11.96 -4.29 1.15
C VAL A 30 -13.27 -4.53 0.41
N LEU A 31 -13.95 -3.48 -0.08
CA LEU A 31 -15.20 -3.60 -0.81
C LEU A 31 -15.04 -4.40 -2.11
N LEU A 32 -13.85 -4.38 -2.73
CA LEU A 32 -13.55 -5.18 -3.91
C LEU A 32 -13.62 -6.70 -3.64
N LEU A 33 -13.64 -7.16 -2.38
CA LEU A 33 -13.91 -8.57 -2.05
C LEU A 33 -15.34 -9.00 -2.38
N LEU A 34 -16.28 -8.06 -2.39
CA LEU A 34 -17.70 -8.33 -2.61
C LEU A 34 -18.05 -8.34 -4.10
N VAL A 35 -17.13 -7.91 -4.96
CA VAL A 35 -17.33 -7.80 -6.40
C VAL A 35 -16.61 -8.96 -7.10
N PRO A 36 -17.22 -9.61 -8.11
CA PRO A 36 -16.55 -10.63 -8.89
C PRO A 36 -15.21 -10.13 -9.45
N ALA A 37 -14.16 -10.91 -9.21
CA ALA A 37 -12.80 -10.54 -9.56
C ALA A 37 -12.53 -10.46 -11.08
N SER A 38 -13.47 -10.97 -11.90
CA SER A 38 -13.36 -11.11 -13.35
C SER A 38 -13.99 -9.97 -14.17
N GLY A 39 -14.27 -8.81 -13.56
CA GLY A 39 -14.80 -7.64 -14.26
C GLY A 39 -13.72 -6.60 -14.59
N GLY A 40 -13.72 -6.04 -15.80
CA GLY A 40 -12.74 -5.03 -16.22
C GLY A 40 -12.67 -3.80 -15.31
N THR A 41 -13.78 -3.41 -14.67
CA THR A 41 -13.81 -2.32 -13.69
C THR A 41 -13.01 -2.65 -12.43
N VAL A 42 -13.11 -3.87 -11.90
CA VAL A 42 -12.37 -4.28 -10.69
C VAL A 42 -10.87 -4.32 -10.98
N GLU A 43 -10.49 -4.87 -12.13
CA GLU A 43 -9.10 -4.85 -12.59
C GLU A 43 -8.57 -3.42 -12.69
N ALA A 44 -9.30 -2.53 -13.36
CA ALA A 44 -8.90 -1.13 -13.50
C ALA A 44 -8.73 -0.44 -12.14
N VAL A 45 -9.67 -0.64 -11.21
CA VAL A 45 -9.57 -0.07 -9.86
C VAL A 45 -8.33 -0.61 -9.13
N ARG A 46 -8.05 -1.91 -9.19
CA ARG A 46 -6.85 -2.50 -8.58
C ARG A 46 -5.56 -1.98 -9.20
N VAL A 47 -5.52 -1.77 -10.51
CA VAL A 47 -4.38 -1.14 -11.19
C VAL A 47 -4.20 0.29 -10.74
N ILE A 48 -5.27 1.08 -10.65
CA ILE A 48 -5.22 2.46 -10.17
C ILE A 48 -4.69 2.51 -8.73
N LEU A 49 -5.21 1.65 -7.85
CA LEU A 49 -4.74 1.54 -6.47
C LEU A 49 -3.27 1.14 -6.40
N ALA A 50 -2.85 0.17 -7.22
CA ALA A 50 -1.46 -0.27 -7.31
C ALA A 50 -0.53 0.86 -7.78
N VAL A 51 -0.90 1.59 -8.82
CA VAL A 51 -0.12 2.72 -9.35
C VAL A 51 -0.05 3.85 -8.32
N ALA A 52 -1.19 4.20 -7.71
CA ALA A 52 -1.24 5.22 -6.67
C ALA A 52 -0.34 4.86 -5.48
N ALA A 53 -0.42 3.62 -5.01
CA ALA A 53 0.44 3.12 -3.94
C ALA A 53 1.92 3.12 -4.34
N ALA A 54 2.26 2.66 -5.54
CA ALA A 54 3.64 2.63 -6.03
C ALA A 54 4.26 4.04 -6.11
N LEU A 55 3.47 5.07 -6.45
CA LEU A 55 3.91 6.46 -6.52
C LEU A 55 4.18 7.09 -5.15
N THR A 56 3.63 6.54 -4.05
CA THR A 56 3.85 7.08 -2.70
C THR A 56 5.32 7.04 -2.28
N VAL A 57 6.05 5.98 -2.66
CA VAL A 57 7.45 5.78 -2.30
C VAL A 57 8.37 6.83 -2.95
N PRO A 58 8.41 7.00 -4.29
CA PRO A 58 9.25 8.01 -4.91
C PRO A 58 8.82 9.43 -4.50
N LEU A 59 7.53 9.66 -4.24
CA LEU A 59 7.07 10.94 -3.72
C LEU A 59 7.64 11.20 -2.31
N ALA A 60 7.56 10.23 -1.40
CA ALA A 60 8.12 10.35 -0.05
C ALA A 60 9.64 10.55 -0.08
N VAL A 61 10.35 9.84 -0.96
CA VAL A 61 11.79 10.02 -1.17
C VAL A 61 12.10 11.40 -1.74
N GLY A 62 11.41 11.84 -2.78
CA GLY A 62 11.61 13.17 -3.39
C GLY A 62 11.35 14.30 -2.41
N LEU A 63 10.25 14.23 -1.66
CA LEU A 63 9.95 15.19 -0.58
C LEU A 63 10.98 15.13 0.55
N GLY A 64 11.53 13.94 0.81
CA GLY A 64 12.55 13.78 1.84
C GLY A 64 13.89 14.40 1.47
N LEU A 65 14.27 14.30 0.20
CA LEU A 65 15.46 14.95 -0.35
C LEU A 65 15.28 16.48 -0.46
N ALA A 66 14.07 16.95 -0.82
CA ALA A 66 13.80 18.36 -1.02
C ALA A 66 13.57 19.15 0.28
N TYR A 67 12.95 18.54 1.30
CA TYR A 67 12.49 19.27 2.49
C TYR A 67 13.02 18.69 3.80
N ARG A 68 12.80 17.40 4.08
CA ARG A 68 13.23 16.78 5.34
C ARG A 68 13.57 15.30 5.18
N PRO A 69 14.79 14.86 5.57
CA PRO A 69 15.28 13.50 5.30
C PRO A 69 14.41 12.39 5.92
N ILE A 70 13.67 12.70 6.99
CA ILE A 70 12.77 11.75 7.65
C ILE A 70 11.71 11.17 6.68
N TYR A 71 11.25 11.94 5.69
CA TYR A 71 10.28 11.44 4.71
C TYR A 71 10.91 10.45 3.74
N ALA A 72 12.19 10.63 3.37
CA ALA A 72 12.90 9.70 2.50
C ALA A 72 13.19 8.39 3.21
N ILE A 73 13.61 8.46 4.48
CA ILE A 73 13.79 7.27 5.31
C ILE A 73 12.45 6.54 5.46
N GLY A 74 11.37 7.25 5.77
CA GLY A 74 10.03 6.66 5.85
C GLY A 74 9.58 6.01 4.54
N GLY A 75 9.77 6.67 3.41
CA GLY A 75 9.46 6.14 2.08
C GLY A 75 10.25 4.87 1.75
N LEU A 76 11.56 4.87 2.04
CA LEU A 76 12.42 3.71 1.79
C LEU A 76 12.05 2.52 2.68
N LEU A 77 11.72 2.77 3.96
CA LEU A 77 11.25 1.74 4.88
C LEU A 77 9.86 1.21 4.51
N ALA A 78 9.00 2.04 3.91
CA ALA A 78 7.66 1.65 3.46
C ALA A 78 7.68 0.88 2.12
N ALA A 79 8.73 1.06 1.31
CA ALA A 79 8.86 0.43 -0.02
C ALA A 79 8.54 -1.08 -0.07
N PRO A 80 9.07 -1.94 0.83
CA PRO A 80 8.72 -3.36 0.79
C PRO A 80 7.24 -3.64 1.07
N LEU A 81 6.61 -2.89 1.98
CA LEU A 81 5.17 -3.05 2.28
C LEU A 81 4.33 -2.63 1.07
N VAL A 82 4.69 -1.53 0.42
CA VAL A 82 4.04 -1.06 -0.82
C VAL A 82 4.20 -2.10 -1.94
N ALA A 83 5.40 -2.66 -2.11
CA ALA A 83 5.63 -3.71 -3.10
C ALA A 83 4.75 -4.94 -2.84
N VAL A 84 4.63 -5.38 -1.59
CA VAL A 84 3.73 -6.47 -1.21
C VAL A 84 2.29 -6.12 -1.54
N TYR A 85 1.80 -4.93 -1.16
CA TYR A 85 0.44 -4.48 -1.47
C TYR A 85 0.15 -4.50 -2.98
N VAL A 86 1.04 -3.91 -3.78
CA VAL A 86 0.90 -3.80 -5.25
C VAL A 86 0.88 -5.17 -5.90
N VAL A 87 1.89 -6.00 -5.65
CA VAL A 87 2.04 -7.31 -6.30
C VAL A 87 0.88 -8.22 -5.90
N SER A 88 0.59 -8.31 -4.60
CA SER A 88 -0.50 -9.17 -4.12
C SER A 88 -1.87 -8.70 -4.59
N GLY A 89 -2.11 -7.39 -4.66
CA GLY A 89 -3.37 -6.82 -5.12
C GLY A 89 -3.63 -7.06 -6.61
N LEU A 90 -2.57 -6.96 -7.44
CA LEU A 90 -2.64 -7.28 -8.87
C LEU A 90 -2.78 -8.77 -9.14
N LEU A 91 -2.38 -9.64 -8.21
CA LEU A 91 -2.55 -11.08 -8.33
C LEU A 91 -3.98 -11.56 -8.04
N LEU A 92 -4.75 -10.83 -7.22
CA LEU A 92 -6.08 -11.24 -6.77
C LEU A 92 -7.12 -11.48 -7.89
N PRO A 93 -7.16 -10.69 -8.99
CA PRO A 93 -8.03 -10.97 -10.13
C PRO A 93 -7.73 -12.28 -10.86
N TRP A 94 -6.52 -12.81 -10.71
CA TRP A 94 -6.06 -14.05 -11.32
C TRP A 94 -6.30 -14.13 -12.84
N ASN A 95 -6.06 -13.01 -13.53
CA ASN A 95 -6.24 -12.83 -14.97
C ASN A 95 -4.89 -12.73 -15.72
N GLN A 96 -4.91 -12.44 -17.02
CA GLN A 96 -3.69 -12.33 -17.84
C GLN A 96 -2.70 -11.29 -17.29
N LEU A 97 -3.18 -10.13 -16.84
CA LEU A 97 -2.33 -9.09 -16.24
C LEU A 97 -1.68 -9.57 -14.93
N ALA A 98 -2.43 -10.30 -14.11
CA ALA A 98 -1.93 -10.93 -12.88
C ALA A 98 -0.79 -11.90 -13.18
N PHE A 99 -0.95 -12.77 -14.18
CA PHE A 99 0.10 -13.73 -14.58
C PHE A 99 1.34 -13.03 -15.15
N TYR A 100 1.15 -12.03 -16.02
CA TYR A 100 2.27 -11.24 -16.56
C TYR A 100 3.06 -10.55 -15.45
N THR A 101 2.37 -9.86 -14.54
CA THR A 101 2.99 -9.09 -13.46
C THR A 101 3.63 -10.00 -12.41
N GLY A 102 2.95 -11.10 -12.07
CA GLY A 102 3.47 -12.12 -11.16
C GLY A 102 4.73 -12.77 -11.70
N GLN A 103 4.75 -13.13 -12.98
CA GLN A 103 5.92 -13.73 -13.62
C GLN A 103 7.12 -12.77 -13.64
N ARG A 104 6.91 -11.51 -14.04
CA ARG A 104 7.93 -10.45 -13.98
C ARG A 104 8.51 -10.28 -12.58
N THR A 105 7.65 -10.29 -11.56
CA THR A 105 8.08 -10.13 -10.17
C THR A 105 8.84 -11.35 -9.66
N LEU A 106 8.39 -12.55 -10.03
CA LEU A 106 9.07 -13.80 -9.70
C LEU A 106 10.48 -13.83 -10.30
N GLU A 107 10.62 -13.48 -11.58
CA GLU A 107 11.92 -13.35 -12.25
C GLU A 107 12.82 -12.31 -11.57
N ALA A 108 12.27 -11.16 -11.19
CA ALA A 108 13.00 -10.13 -10.48
C ALA A 108 13.49 -10.59 -9.10
N LEU A 109 12.68 -11.34 -8.35
CA LEU A 109 13.08 -11.90 -7.06
C LEU A 109 14.19 -12.95 -7.21
N LEU A 110 14.09 -13.83 -8.21
CA LEU A 110 15.13 -14.83 -8.48
C LEU A 110 16.44 -14.21 -8.94
N ALA A 111 16.40 -13.03 -9.55
CA ALA A 111 17.60 -12.27 -9.90
C ALA A 111 18.35 -11.72 -8.68
N VAL A 112 17.74 -11.71 -7.47
CA VAL A 112 18.40 -11.23 -6.25
C VAL A 112 19.44 -12.25 -5.76
N PRO A 113 20.74 -11.90 -5.72
CA PRO A 113 21.78 -12.84 -5.30
C PRO A 113 21.57 -13.35 -3.87
N ALA A 114 21.94 -14.61 -3.64
CA ALA A 114 21.96 -15.32 -2.35
C ALA A 114 20.61 -15.52 -1.62
N VAL A 115 19.60 -14.68 -1.83
CA VAL A 115 18.31 -14.74 -1.12
C VAL A 115 17.09 -14.89 -2.03
N GLY A 116 17.25 -14.76 -3.35
CA GLY A 116 16.15 -14.79 -4.31
C GLY A 116 15.23 -16.00 -4.19
N ASP A 117 15.78 -17.21 -4.07
CA ASP A 117 14.98 -18.43 -3.93
C ASP A 117 14.08 -18.42 -2.70
N ARG A 118 14.62 -17.93 -1.57
CA ARG A 118 13.87 -17.82 -0.31
C ARG A 118 12.78 -16.77 -0.41
N LEU A 119 13.07 -15.62 -1.03
CA LEU A 119 12.09 -14.56 -1.26
C LEU A 119 10.96 -15.03 -2.16
N THR A 120 11.28 -15.69 -3.27
CA THR A 120 10.31 -16.25 -4.22
C THR A 120 9.44 -17.31 -3.55
N ALA A 121 10.04 -18.25 -2.81
CA ALA A 121 9.29 -19.26 -2.07
C ALA A 121 8.37 -18.64 -1.00
N ALA A 122 8.82 -17.59 -0.32
CA ALA A 122 8.00 -16.89 0.69
C ALA A 122 6.83 -16.10 0.05
N ALA A 123 7.08 -15.41 -1.07
CA ALA A 123 6.10 -14.58 -1.75
C ALA A 123 5.06 -15.41 -2.51
N PHE A 124 5.50 -16.42 -3.27
CA PHE A 124 4.68 -17.16 -4.22
C PHE A 124 4.42 -18.62 -3.81
N GLY A 125 5.12 -19.14 -2.81
CA GLY A 125 4.95 -20.53 -2.36
C GLY A 125 5.61 -21.57 -3.28
N GLY A 126 6.43 -21.13 -4.24
CA GLY A 126 7.15 -21.95 -5.22
C GLY A 126 7.76 -21.07 -6.31
N PHE A 127 8.38 -21.72 -7.32
CA PHE A 127 9.06 -21.07 -8.45
C PHE A 127 8.17 -20.87 -9.68
N THR A 128 6.88 -21.15 -9.54
CA THR A 128 5.86 -20.94 -10.57
C THR A 128 4.58 -20.44 -9.93
N LEU A 129 3.81 -19.66 -10.69
CA LEU A 129 2.51 -19.16 -10.24
C LEU A 129 1.50 -20.32 -10.15
N SER A 130 0.88 -20.46 -9.00
CA SER A 130 -0.09 -21.53 -8.72
C SER A 130 -1.22 -21.04 -7.82
N GLN A 131 -2.20 -21.91 -7.58
CA GLN A 131 -3.27 -21.64 -6.60
C GLN A 131 -2.72 -21.35 -5.19
N ARG A 132 -1.55 -21.88 -4.84
CA ARG A 132 -0.87 -21.54 -3.57
C ARG A 132 -0.43 -20.08 -3.56
N SER A 133 0.07 -19.57 -4.68
CA SER A 133 0.48 -18.18 -4.85
C SER A 133 -0.70 -17.23 -4.67
N LEU A 134 -1.88 -17.56 -5.25
CA LEU A 134 -3.09 -16.76 -5.06
C LEU A 134 -3.53 -16.69 -3.59
N ARG A 135 -3.50 -17.82 -2.87
CA ARG A 135 -3.83 -17.85 -1.43
C ARG A 135 -2.85 -17.02 -0.60
N LEU A 136 -1.55 -17.07 -0.92
CA LEU A 136 -0.53 -16.26 -0.26
C LEU A 136 -0.71 -14.77 -0.58
N ALA A 137 -0.98 -14.43 -1.85
CA ALA A 137 -1.29 -13.07 -2.26
C ALA A 137 -2.48 -12.52 -1.46
N PHE A 138 -3.58 -13.26 -1.35
CA PHE A 138 -4.72 -12.87 -0.53
C PHE A 138 -4.33 -12.60 0.93
N ARG A 139 -3.60 -13.52 1.55
CA ARG A 139 -3.17 -13.39 2.95
C ARG A 139 -2.28 -12.17 3.16
N TYR A 140 -1.28 -11.97 2.29
CA TYR A 140 -0.35 -10.85 2.40
C TYR A 140 -1.02 -9.51 2.11
N HIS A 141 -1.88 -9.44 1.08
CA HIS A 141 -2.58 -8.22 0.70
C HIS A 141 -3.41 -7.67 1.87
N TYR A 142 -4.29 -8.49 2.42
CA TYR A 142 -5.17 -8.05 3.50
C TYR A 142 -4.46 -7.92 4.85
N ALA A 143 -3.32 -8.59 5.06
CA ALA A 143 -2.45 -8.28 6.18
C ALA A 143 -1.87 -6.87 6.09
N VAL A 144 -1.44 -6.44 4.89
CA VAL A 144 -0.93 -5.08 4.67
C VAL A 144 -2.04 -4.04 4.78
N VAL A 145 -3.22 -4.30 4.19
CA VAL A 145 -4.39 -3.41 4.32
C VAL A 145 -4.80 -3.25 5.79
N GLY A 146 -4.85 -4.35 6.55
CA GLY A 146 -5.16 -4.32 7.99
C GLY A 146 -4.11 -3.56 8.81
N LEU A 147 -2.82 -3.77 8.51
CA LEU A 147 -1.73 -3.02 9.15
C LEU A 147 -1.83 -1.52 8.83
N ALA A 148 -2.07 -1.16 7.58
CA ALA A 148 -2.23 0.23 7.17
C ALA A 148 -3.44 0.89 7.85
N ALA A 149 -4.55 0.17 7.98
CA ALA A 149 -5.73 0.64 8.72
C ALA A 149 -5.42 0.85 10.21
N ALA A 150 -4.71 -0.08 10.85
CA ALA A 150 -4.34 0.02 12.26
C ALA A 150 -3.38 1.20 12.52
N LEU A 151 -2.35 1.37 11.68
CA LEU A 151 -1.41 2.49 11.79
C LEU A 151 -2.09 3.82 11.50
N GLY A 152 -2.87 3.92 10.42
CA GLY A 152 -3.61 5.13 10.06
C GLY A 152 -4.64 5.52 11.12
N GLY A 153 -5.39 4.55 11.63
CA GLY A 153 -6.34 4.75 12.73
C GLY A 153 -5.64 5.19 14.02
N GLY A 154 -4.51 4.56 14.37
CA GLY A 154 -3.71 4.94 15.54
C GLY A 154 -3.20 6.38 15.46
N VAL A 155 -2.69 6.80 14.30
CA VAL A 155 -2.25 8.18 14.06
C VAL A 155 -3.44 9.15 14.18
N TYR A 156 -4.57 8.83 13.55
CA TYR A 156 -5.78 9.66 13.64
C TYR A 156 -6.29 9.82 15.08
N VAL A 157 -6.31 8.73 15.85
CA VAL A 157 -6.70 8.76 17.28
C VAL A 157 -5.70 9.56 18.10
N ALA A 158 -4.40 9.42 17.86
CA ALA A 158 -3.38 10.20 18.56
C ALA A 158 -3.50 11.70 18.28
N GLU A 159 -3.78 12.08 17.03
CA GLU A 159 -3.99 13.49 16.66
C GLU A 159 -5.28 14.08 17.25
N THR A 160 -6.36 13.29 17.30
CA THR A 160 -7.63 13.73 17.92
C THR A 160 -7.49 13.92 19.42
N ARG A 161 -6.82 13.00 20.15
CA ARG A 161 -6.54 13.15 21.59
C ARG A 161 -5.71 14.39 21.90
N ARG A 162 -4.65 14.64 21.12
CA ARG A 162 -3.84 15.87 21.26
C ARG A 162 -4.65 17.14 21.01
N ALA A 163 -5.71 17.08 20.21
CA ALA A 163 -6.58 18.21 19.94
C ALA A 163 -7.62 18.46 21.05
N THR A 164 -8.02 17.42 21.79
CA THR A 164 -8.96 17.52 22.92
C THR A 164 -8.25 17.84 24.26
N GLY A 165 -6.92 17.82 24.30
CA GLY A 165 -6.14 18.17 25.49
C GLY A 165 -6.03 17.05 26.53
N GLU A 166 -6.31 15.81 26.12
CA GLU A 166 -6.17 14.58 26.93
C GLU A 166 -4.79 13.93 26.77
#